data_AF-A0A7J5VNA2-F1
#
_entry.id   AF-A0A7J5VNA2-F1
#
_cell.length_a   1.000
_cell.length_b   1.000
_cell.length_c   1.000
_cell.angle_alpha   90.00
_cell.angle_beta   90.00
_cell.angle_gamma   90.00
#
_symmetry.space_group_name_H-M   'P 1'
#
loop_
_entity.id
_entity.type
_entity.pdbx_description
1 polymer ?
#
loop_
_entity_poly.entity_id
_entity_poly.type
_entity_poly.pdbx_seq_one_letter_code
_entity_poly.pdbx_strand_id
1 'polypeptide(L)'
;MLFAEDDPVCTHTLAGAASILFTDLVEKVSPEHSWDRMAQEDNNLGASEYFKVIRKAQNFLKHARDDHAEILEFDPLETEALLLLTVMNASEVAPMSHEAQVYQLWALARQFPNEAAAQSPFKESIAYFGDLRHVPRSERLAIGRRALLNI
;
A
#
# COMPACT_ATOMS: atom_id res chain seq x y z
N MET A 1 11.31 4.11 6.10
CA MET A 1 10.15 4.69 6.79
C MET A 1 9.23 3.62 7.34
N LEU A 2 8.41 2.95 6.53
CA LEU A 2 7.47 1.94 7.05
C LEU A 2 8.17 0.81 7.84
N PHE A 3 9.11 0.09 7.22
CA PHE A 3 9.82 -1.03 7.89
C PHE A 3 10.79 -0.58 9.00
N ALA A 4 11.14 0.69 9.04
CA ALA A 4 11.93 1.24 10.14
C ALA A 4 11.08 1.56 11.38
N GLU A 5 9.74 1.43 11.26
CA GLU A 5 8.79 1.86 12.29
C GLU A 5 8.97 3.33 12.66
N ASP A 6 9.33 4.16 11.66
CA ASP A 6 9.36 5.61 11.80
C ASP A 6 7.95 6.16 12.07
N ASP A 7 7.84 7.47 12.34
CA ASP A 7 6.57 8.11 12.66
C ASP A 7 5.45 7.74 11.64
N PRO A 8 4.31 7.20 12.12
CA PRO A 8 3.27 6.67 11.25
C PRO A 8 2.56 7.77 10.44
N VAL A 9 2.44 8.99 10.97
CA VAL A 9 1.81 10.12 10.29
C VAL A 9 2.72 10.67 9.19
N CYS A 10 4.02 10.80 9.46
CA CYS A 10 5.00 11.18 8.43
C CYS A 10 5.05 10.13 7.32
N THR A 11 5.06 8.84 7.68
CA THR A 11 5.04 7.74 6.71
C THR A 11 3.80 7.79 5.83
N HIS A 12 2.62 8.00 6.42
CA HIS A 12 1.37 8.12 5.67
C HIS A 12 1.33 9.34 4.77
N THR A 13 1.82 10.48 5.25
CA THR A 13 1.85 11.72 4.47
C THR A 13 2.65 11.54 3.18
N LEU A 14 3.81 10.88 3.26
CA LEU A 14 4.62 10.56 2.08
C LEU A 14 3.96 9.50 1.19
N ALA A 15 3.39 8.45 1.78
CA ALA A 15 2.67 7.42 1.03
C ALA A 15 1.46 8.03 0.28
N GLY A 16 0.70 8.92 0.91
CA GLY A 16 -0.44 9.60 0.31
C GLY A 16 -0.05 10.61 -0.77
N ALA A 17 1.06 11.32 -0.61
CA ALA A 17 1.59 12.16 -1.68
C ALA A 17 2.01 11.32 -2.89
N ALA A 18 2.74 10.21 -2.64
CA ALA A 18 3.15 9.28 -3.69
C ALA A 18 1.94 8.63 -4.38
N SER A 19 0.91 8.25 -3.64
CA SER A 19 -0.29 7.62 -4.20
C SER A 19 -0.99 8.55 -5.19
N ILE A 20 -1.14 9.84 -4.86
CA ILE A 20 -1.75 10.81 -5.76
C ILE A 20 -0.93 10.94 -7.05
N LEU A 21 0.39 11.04 -6.93
CA LEU A 21 1.28 11.16 -8.09
C LEU A 21 1.19 9.93 -9.01
N PHE A 22 1.26 8.72 -8.46
CA PHE A 22 1.24 7.51 -9.27
C PHE A 22 -0.14 7.18 -9.82
N THR A 23 -1.23 7.48 -9.11
CA THR A 23 -2.59 7.45 -9.68
C THR A 23 -2.66 8.38 -10.90
N ASP A 24 -2.24 9.64 -10.78
CA ASP A 24 -2.33 10.60 -11.88
C ASP A 24 -1.43 10.23 -13.07
N LEU A 25 -0.29 9.60 -12.82
CA LEU A 25 0.64 9.16 -13.86
C LEU A 25 0.12 7.92 -14.59
N VAL A 26 -0.32 6.87 -13.87
CA VAL A 26 -0.83 5.65 -14.50
C VAL A 26 -2.04 5.95 -15.38
N GLU A 27 -2.93 6.84 -14.93
CA GLU A 27 -4.09 7.30 -15.70
C GLU A 27 -3.72 7.99 -17.03
N LYS A 28 -2.50 8.52 -17.14
CA LYS A 28 -2.00 9.16 -18.37
C LYS A 28 -1.24 8.20 -19.27
N VAL A 29 -0.46 7.28 -18.69
CA VAL A 29 0.45 6.42 -19.47
C VAL A 29 -0.14 5.06 -19.81
N SER A 30 -0.98 4.51 -18.93
CA SER A 30 -1.58 3.18 -19.09
C SER A 30 -2.88 3.08 -18.27
N PRO A 31 -3.94 3.81 -18.67
CA PRO A 31 -5.18 3.88 -17.91
C PRO A 31 -5.83 2.50 -17.70
N GLU A 32 -5.77 1.62 -18.69
CA GLU A 32 -6.27 0.24 -18.60
C GLU A 32 -5.56 -0.63 -17.55
N HIS A 33 -4.41 -0.20 -17.05
CA HIS A 33 -3.65 -0.87 -15.99
C HIS A 33 -3.73 -0.16 -14.62
N SER A 34 -4.57 0.87 -14.48
CA SER A 34 -4.77 1.58 -13.21
C SER A 34 -5.38 0.67 -12.15
N TRP A 35 -4.64 0.43 -11.07
CA TRP A 35 -5.11 -0.39 -9.96
C TRP A 35 -6.23 0.30 -9.16
N ASP A 36 -6.27 1.63 -9.15
CA ASP A 36 -7.40 2.38 -8.59
C ASP A 36 -8.68 2.12 -9.39
N ARG A 37 -8.59 2.06 -10.73
CA ARG A 37 -9.73 1.77 -11.61
C ARG A 37 -10.20 0.32 -11.44
N MET A 38 -9.27 -0.63 -11.44
CA MET A 38 -9.61 -2.04 -11.20
C MET A 38 -10.31 -2.22 -9.85
N ALA A 39 -9.77 -1.61 -8.78
CA ALA A 39 -10.40 -1.67 -7.46
C ALA A 39 -11.79 -1.02 -7.43
N GLN A 40 -12.01 0.07 -8.17
CA GLN A 40 -13.34 0.68 -8.32
C GLN A 40 -14.33 -0.28 -9.00
N GLU A 41 -13.93 -0.88 -10.11
CA GLU A 41 -14.75 -1.81 -10.90
C GLU A 41 -15.10 -3.07 -10.12
N ASP A 42 -14.11 -3.71 -9.49
CA ASP A 42 -14.28 -4.94 -8.70
C ASP A 42 -15.17 -4.74 -7.46
N ASN A 43 -15.22 -3.52 -6.92
CA ASN A 43 -16.03 -3.19 -5.75
C ASN A 43 -17.33 -2.43 -6.11
N ASN A 44 -17.60 -2.21 -7.40
CA ASN A 44 -18.75 -1.43 -7.89
C ASN A 44 -18.87 -0.06 -7.21
N LEU A 45 -17.74 0.66 -7.10
CA LEU A 45 -17.64 1.98 -6.49
C LEU A 45 -17.43 3.07 -7.53
N GLY A 46 -18.11 4.21 -7.37
CA GLY A 46 -17.77 5.41 -8.12
C GLY A 46 -16.45 6.02 -7.65
N ALA A 47 -15.75 6.75 -8.54
CA ALA A 47 -14.46 7.38 -8.23
C ALA A 47 -14.50 8.25 -6.95
N SER A 48 -15.56 9.02 -6.74
CA SER A 48 -15.69 9.85 -5.54
C SER A 48 -15.82 9.03 -4.26
N GLU A 49 -16.52 7.89 -4.31
CA GLU A 49 -16.71 7.02 -3.15
C GLU A 49 -15.41 6.30 -2.82
N TYR A 50 -14.75 5.76 -3.85
CA TYR A 50 -13.44 5.14 -3.74
C TYR A 50 -12.40 6.09 -3.13
N PHE A 51 -12.24 7.29 -3.69
CA PHE A 51 -11.26 8.24 -3.18
C PHE A 51 -11.60 8.81 -1.80
N LYS A 52 -12.88 8.82 -1.42
CA LYS A 52 -13.29 9.18 -0.05
C LYS A 52 -12.80 8.15 0.97
N VAL A 53 -12.80 6.87 0.61
CA VAL A 53 -12.32 5.78 1.46
C VAL A 53 -10.80 5.76 1.50
N ILE A 54 -10.13 5.61 0.36
CA ILE A 54 -8.69 5.39 0.33
C ILE A 54 -7.88 6.64 0.72
N ARG A 55 -8.46 7.84 0.58
CA ARG A 55 -7.82 9.10 0.95
C ARG A 55 -8.34 9.68 2.27
N LYS A 56 -9.00 8.88 3.12
CA LYS A 56 -9.62 9.35 4.37
C LYS A 56 -8.65 10.15 5.24
N ALA A 57 -7.49 9.59 5.57
CA ALA A 57 -6.50 10.26 6.41
C ALA A 57 -5.88 11.49 5.72
N GLN A 58 -5.57 11.45 4.42
CA GLN A 58 -5.10 12.62 3.67
C GLN A 58 -6.16 13.74 3.66
N ASN A 59 -7.43 13.39 3.50
CA ASN A 59 -8.54 14.32 3.53
C ASN A 59 -8.74 14.93 4.92
N PHE A 60 -8.53 14.17 5.98
CA PHE A 60 -8.51 14.72 7.34
C PHE A 60 -7.34 15.71 7.51
N LEU A 61 -6.13 15.29 7.17
CA LEU A 61 -4.92 16.10 7.37
C LEU A 61 -4.93 17.42 6.60
N LYS A 62 -5.49 17.45 5.38
CA LYS A 62 -5.61 18.70 4.60
C LYS A 62 -6.61 19.71 5.19
N HIS A 63 -7.57 19.24 6.00
CA HIS A 63 -8.59 20.06 6.65
C HIS A 63 -8.27 20.38 8.12
N ALA A 64 -7.22 19.79 8.70
CA ALA A 64 -6.84 19.99 10.10
C ALA A 64 -6.60 21.46 10.51
N ARG A 65 -6.34 22.36 9.56
CA ARG A 65 -6.30 23.81 9.81
C ARG A 65 -7.66 24.35 10.23
N ASP A 66 -8.70 23.98 9.50
CA ASP A 66 -10.05 24.50 9.67
C ASP A 66 -10.81 23.69 10.74
N ASP A 67 -10.50 22.40 10.85
CA ASP A 67 -11.14 21.42 11.74
C ASP A 67 -10.20 20.99 12.89
N HIS A 68 -9.52 21.95 13.51
CA HIS A 68 -8.43 21.70 14.48
C HIS A 68 -8.84 20.92 15.75
N ALA A 69 -10.13 20.75 16.00
CA ALA A 69 -10.68 20.03 17.16
C ALA A 69 -11.13 18.61 16.82
N GLU A 70 -11.17 18.24 15.54
CA GLU A 70 -11.51 16.88 15.15
C GLU A 70 -10.39 15.90 15.50
N ILE A 71 -10.77 14.63 15.67
CA ILE A 71 -9.86 13.54 16.03
C ILE A 71 -9.87 12.52 14.90
N LEU A 72 -8.70 12.24 14.34
CA LEU A 72 -8.49 11.12 13.44
C LEU A 72 -8.12 9.88 14.23
N GLU A 73 -8.99 8.87 14.20
CA GLU A 73 -8.61 7.51 14.54
C GLU A 73 -7.72 6.96 13.41
N PHE A 74 -6.41 7.14 13.60
CA PHE A 74 -5.41 6.78 12.60
C PHE A 74 -5.06 5.29 12.70
N ASP A 75 -5.29 4.54 11.62
CA ASP A 75 -4.88 3.14 11.51
C ASP A 75 -3.66 3.00 10.57
N PRO A 76 -2.48 2.61 11.10
CA PRO A 76 -1.31 2.35 10.27
C PRO A 76 -1.51 1.28 9.19
N LEU A 77 -2.49 0.38 9.32
CA LEU A 77 -2.80 -0.61 8.29
C LEU A 77 -3.38 0.02 7.03
N GLU A 78 -4.12 1.13 7.14
CA GLU A 78 -4.59 1.91 5.98
C GLU A 78 -3.38 2.44 5.17
N THR A 79 -2.31 2.84 5.86
CA THR A 79 -1.06 3.29 5.21
C THR A 79 -0.38 2.17 4.44
N GLU A 80 -0.36 0.96 5.00
CA GLU A 80 0.21 -0.21 4.33
C GLU A 80 -0.62 -0.60 3.08
N ALA A 81 -1.95 -0.56 3.17
CA ALA A 81 -2.81 -0.83 2.01
C ALA A 81 -2.62 0.22 0.91
N LEU A 82 -2.60 1.50 1.28
CA LEU A 82 -2.36 2.62 0.38
C LEU A 82 -1.00 2.49 -0.33
N LEU A 83 0.05 2.14 0.43
CA LEU A 83 1.39 1.98 -0.13
C LEU A 83 1.47 0.80 -1.10
N LEU A 84 0.70 -0.28 -0.88
CA LEU A 84 0.64 -1.41 -1.82
C LEU A 84 0.07 -0.96 -3.16
N LEU A 85 -1.09 -0.30 -3.14
CA LEU A 85 -1.69 0.24 -4.36
C LEU A 85 -0.78 1.25 -5.04
N THR A 86 -0.09 2.08 -4.26
CA THR A 86 0.89 3.04 -4.79
C THR A 86 2.04 2.34 -5.50
N VAL A 87 2.61 1.28 -4.92
CA VAL A 87 3.69 0.50 -5.53
C VAL A 87 3.21 -0.23 -6.79
N MET A 88 1.98 -0.73 -6.78
CA MET A 88 1.38 -1.41 -7.93
C MET A 88 1.12 -0.43 -9.09
N ASN A 89 0.61 0.77 -8.83
CA ASN A 89 0.52 1.80 -9.86
C ASN A 89 1.92 2.26 -10.34
N ALA A 90 2.89 2.38 -9.42
CA ALA A 90 4.25 2.75 -9.80
C ALA A 90 4.89 1.73 -10.75
N SER A 91 4.59 0.43 -10.60
CA SER A 91 5.11 -0.61 -11.49
C SER A 91 4.57 -0.56 -12.91
N GLU A 92 3.40 0.07 -13.13
CA GLU A 92 2.86 0.31 -14.47
C GLU A 92 3.51 1.52 -15.16
N VAL A 93 4.19 2.39 -14.39
CA VAL A 93 4.82 3.62 -14.90
C VAL A 93 6.31 3.44 -15.13
N ALA A 94 6.99 2.66 -14.29
CA ALA A 94 8.43 2.42 -14.37
C ALA A 94 8.85 1.09 -13.71
N PRO A 95 10.04 0.55 -14.05
CA PRO A 95 10.59 -0.60 -13.34
C PRO A 95 10.68 -0.34 -11.83
N MET A 96 10.23 -1.30 -11.02
CA MET A 96 10.25 -1.20 -9.56
C MET A 96 11.68 -1.21 -9.00
N SER A 97 11.93 -0.36 -8.00
CA SER A 97 13.14 -0.47 -7.18
C SER A 97 13.16 -1.75 -6.35
N HIS A 98 14.32 -2.15 -5.84
CA HIS A 98 14.41 -3.31 -4.94
C HIS A 98 13.53 -3.14 -3.69
N GLU A 99 13.46 -1.93 -3.14
CA GLU A 99 12.63 -1.63 -1.98
C GLU A 99 11.14 -1.81 -2.28
N ALA A 100 10.69 -1.38 -3.47
CA ALA A 100 9.32 -1.55 -3.91
C ALA A 100 8.98 -3.03 -4.15
N GLN A 101 9.89 -3.81 -4.76
CA GLN A 101 9.73 -5.25 -4.96
C GLN A 101 9.62 -6.01 -3.62
N VAL A 102 10.52 -5.71 -2.68
CA VAL A 102 10.49 -6.29 -1.33
C VAL A 102 9.20 -5.93 -0.62
N TYR A 103 8.77 -4.67 -0.72
CA TYR A 103 7.52 -4.24 -0.11
C TYR A 103 6.32 -4.97 -0.70
N GLN A 104 6.24 -5.09 -2.02
CA GLN A 104 5.16 -5.78 -2.71
C GLN A 104 5.09 -7.26 -2.27
N LEU A 105 6.21 -7.97 -2.32
CA LEU A 105 6.26 -9.37 -1.89
C LEU A 105 5.91 -9.49 -0.40
N TRP A 106 6.43 -8.64 0.48
CA TRP A 106 6.06 -8.65 1.90
C TRP A 106 4.57 -8.41 2.12
N ALA A 107 3.96 -7.51 1.34
CA ALA A 107 2.53 -7.25 1.40
C ALA A 107 1.69 -8.45 0.93
N LEU A 108 2.13 -9.18 -0.10
CA LEU A 108 1.48 -10.41 -0.54
C LEU A 108 1.57 -11.52 0.52
N ALA A 109 2.67 -11.62 1.28
CA ALA A 109 2.81 -12.64 2.34
C ALA A 109 1.81 -12.44 3.50
N ARG A 110 1.25 -11.22 3.60
CA ARG A 110 0.19 -10.87 4.56
C ARG A 110 -1.20 -11.22 4.05
N GLN A 111 -1.35 -11.50 2.76
CA GLN A 111 -2.62 -11.74 2.10
C GLN A 111 -2.52 -13.04 1.32
N PHE A 112 -2.85 -14.18 1.91
CA PHE A 112 -2.88 -15.43 1.16
C PHE A 112 -4.32 -15.80 0.81
N PRO A 113 -4.73 -15.71 -0.46
CA PRO A 113 -5.97 -16.36 -0.88
C PRO A 113 -5.78 -17.87 -0.75
N ASN A 114 -6.73 -18.55 -0.12
CA ASN A 114 -6.65 -20.00 0.15
C ASN A 114 -6.47 -20.84 -1.14
N GLU A 115 -6.74 -20.26 -2.32
CA GLU A 115 -6.70 -20.90 -3.64
C GLU A 115 -5.60 -20.32 -4.56
N ALA A 116 -4.50 -19.81 -4.00
CA ALA A 116 -3.43 -19.24 -4.82
C ALA A 116 -2.82 -20.32 -5.76
N ALA A 117 -2.73 -20.01 -7.06
CA ALA A 117 -2.16 -20.91 -8.06
C ALA A 117 -0.70 -21.28 -7.73
N ALA A 118 -0.25 -22.44 -8.22
CA ALA A 118 1.07 -23.00 -7.90
C ALA A 118 2.28 -22.14 -8.34
N GLN A 119 2.07 -21.19 -9.26
CA GLN A 119 3.05 -20.22 -9.78
C GLN A 119 2.63 -18.76 -9.47
N SER A 120 1.86 -18.55 -8.39
CA SER A 120 1.40 -17.21 -8.03
C SER A 120 2.46 -16.46 -7.21
N PRO A 121 2.58 -15.13 -7.41
CA PRO A 121 3.44 -14.24 -6.59
C PRO A 121 3.27 -14.42 -5.07
N PHE A 122 2.09 -14.86 -4.63
CA PHE A 122 1.79 -15.20 -3.24
C PHE A 122 2.62 -16.36 -2.71
N LYS A 123 2.86 -17.39 -3.53
CA LYS A 123 3.63 -18.56 -3.14
C LYS A 123 5.12 -18.24 -3.03
N GLU A 124 5.69 -17.50 -3.98
CA GLU A 124 7.09 -17.05 -3.86
C GLU A 124 7.27 -16.12 -2.66
N SER A 125 6.32 -15.21 -2.46
CA SER A 125 6.28 -14.32 -1.31
C SER A 125 6.29 -15.08 0.03
N ILE A 126 5.41 -16.07 0.20
CA ILE A 126 5.38 -16.90 1.43
C ILE A 126 6.62 -17.76 1.56
N ALA A 127 7.17 -18.30 0.47
CA ALA A 127 8.41 -19.06 0.53
C ALA A 127 9.58 -18.22 1.05
N TYR A 128 9.60 -16.93 0.71
CA TYR A 128 10.65 -16.00 1.15
C TYR A 128 10.40 -15.42 2.55
N PHE A 129 9.19 -14.93 2.83
CA PHE A 129 8.87 -14.21 4.07
C PHE A 129 8.24 -15.08 5.17
N GLY A 130 7.73 -16.26 4.82
CA GLY A 130 6.81 -17.03 5.65
C GLY A 130 5.35 -16.54 5.54
N ASP A 131 4.43 -17.26 6.17
CA ASP A 131 3.03 -16.82 6.30
C ASP A 131 2.92 -15.73 7.38
N LEU A 132 2.64 -14.49 6.96
CA LEU A 132 2.60 -13.34 7.85
C LEU A 132 1.19 -13.05 8.40
N ARG A 133 0.15 -13.79 8.01
CA ARG A 133 -1.25 -13.46 8.36
C ARG A 133 -1.50 -13.37 9.86
N HIS A 134 -0.83 -14.23 10.63
CA HIS A 134 -1.00 -14.33 12.08
C HIS A 134 0.17 -13.76 12.88
N VAL A 135 1.15 -13.16 12.21
CA VAL A 135 2.33 -12.57 12.84
C VAL A 135 1.99 -11.15 13.34
N PRO A 136 2.36 -10.78 14.58
CA PRO A 136 2.17 -9.42 15.09
C PRO A 136 2.77 -8.35 14.18
N ARG A 137 2.13 -7.18 14.07
CA ARG A 137 2.52 -6.13 13.11
C ARG A 137 3.99 -5.73 13.23
N SER A 138 4.49 -5.47 14.44
CA SER A 138 5.89 -5.09 14.68
C SER A 138 6.86 -6.17 14.18
N GLU A 139 6.56 -7.44 14.42
CA GLU A 139 7.36 -8.57 13.92
C GLU A 139 7.30 -8.68 12.39
N ARG A 140 6.14 -8.44 11.78
CA ARG A 140 6.03 -8.37 10.30
C ARG A 140 6.92 -7.26 9.73
N LEU A 141 6.90 -6.08 10.33
CA LEU A 141 7.74 -4.96 9.88
C LEU A 141 9.22 -5.26 10.05
N ALA A 142 9.62 -5.90 11.16
CA ALA A 142 10.98 -6.37 11.36
C ALA A 142 11.41 -7.43 10.33
N ILE A 143 10.52 -8.33 9.92
CA ILE A 143 10.76 -9.29 8.83
C ILE A 143 11.01 -8.54 7.51
N GLY A 144 10.17 -7.57 7.14
CA GLY A 144 10.37 -6.74 5.95
C GLY A 144 11.67 -5.94 5.99
N ARG A 145 12.02 -5.38 7.15
CA ARG A 145 13.29 -4.66 7.36
C ARG A 145 14.50 -5.56 7.15
N ARG A 146 14.49 -6.79 7.68
CA ARG A 146 15.58 -7.76 7.49
C ARG A 146 15.76 -8.11 6.02
N ALA A 147 14.68 -8.27 5.26
CA ALA A 147 14.77 -8.54 3.83
C ALA A 147 15.48 -7.40 3.08
N LEU A 148 15.17 -6.13 3.38
CA LEU A 148 15.87 -5.00 2.77
C LEU A 148 17.38 -4.95 3.06
N LEU A 149 17.83 -5.50 4.19
CA LEU A 149 19.24 -5.50 4.56
C LEU A 149 20.05 -6.63 3.90
N ASN A 150 19.37 -7.57 3.23
CA ASN A 150 19.98 -8.76 2.63
C ASN A 150 20.07 -8.67 1.09
N ILE A 151 19.89 -7.47 0.53
CA ILE A 151 19.91 -7.18 -0.92
C ILE A 151 21.00 -6.14 -1.17
#